data_AF-A0A948FZM8-F1
#
_entry.id   AF-A0A948FZM8-F1
#
_cell.length_a   1.000
_cell.length_b   1.000
_cell.length_c   1.000
_cell.angle_alpha   90.00
_cell.angle_beta   90.00
_cell.angle_gamma   90.00
#
_symmetry.space_group_name_H-M   'P 1'
#
loop_
_entity.id
_entity.type
_entity.pdbx_description
1 polymer ?
#
loop_
_entity_poly.entity_id
_entity_poly.type
_entity_poly.pdbx_seq_one_letter_code
_entity_poly.pdbx_strand_id
1 'polypeptide(L)'
;MSEEIIINEIFPNPKGIDENNEWLELKNKSSDKINLKNWQIENSNGKYKFKNDSWIDMENFYLLTNKESKLAFKNTSDVISLYNDNDGLVDQVKYTEAIQDEAYARGENEKWFWTTAKTPEAENIINVAKSQYGIENQAAGIKISKNNKNNIIVTTLEKISQCEIGDLLKVKGKVAVLPGVLGTQYFYIVGSPGLQIYNYKKEFPSLLKVGDYVEVAGELSEINGQARLKTKNLADIKIIEHQIAPIAKVLNSDQFSEEYLGQLVSITGEVTDRKSSTVYLDDGNDEIEVYIKQATGIKPSSVEKGKTYAITGIVAKTQSGLKLMPRSNDDVIIQNQAADVGKVLGEVAVNNEWEVASRNKKLELFKYLLIIAIGTIILLIGLMIKKNIFNSRSH
;
A
#
# COMPACT_ATOMS: atom_id res chain seq x y z
N MET A 1 -1.63 2.61 28.68
CA MET A 1 -0.69 1.78 27.91
C MET A 1 -1.54 0.67 27.32
N SER A 2 -1.67 0.59 26.00
CA SER A 2 -2.46 -0.46 25.35
C SER A 2 -1.64 -1.74 25.34
N GLU A 3 -2.12 -2.78 26.01
CA GLU A 3 -1.59 -4.13 25.89
C GLU A 3 -1.97 -4.66 24.50
N GLU A 4 -1.01 -4.76 23.57
CA GLU A 4 -1.28 -5.20 22.19
C GLU A 4 -0.66 -6.58 21.91
N ILE A 5 -0.97 -7.57 22.76
CA ILE A 5 -0.78 -8.96 22.36
C ILE A 5 -1.91 -9.33 21.40
N ILE A 6 -1.55 -9.79 20.21
CA ILE A 6 -2.50 -10.22 19.19
C ILE A 6 -2.29 -11.68 18.85
N ILE A 7 -3.33 -12.30 18.31
CA ILE A 7 -3.25 -13.56 17.59
C ILE A 7 -2.66 -13.26 16.21
N ASN A 8 -1.52 -13.85 15.88
CA ASN A 8 -0.71 -13.49 14.71
C ASN A 8 -0.83 -14.51 13.56
N GLU A 9 -0.71 -15.81 13.86
CA GLU A 9 -0.74 -16.88 12.86
C GLU A 9 -1.29 -18.16 13.49
N ILE A 10 -2.00 -18.99 12.71
CA ILE A 10 -2.59 -20.25 13.16
C ILE A 10 -2.27 -21.32 12.13
N PHE A 11 -1.81 -22.49 12.56
CA PHE A 11 -1.64 -23.65 11.70
C PHE A 11 -2.56 -24.80 12.14
N PRO A 12 -3.83 -24.77 11.72
CA PRO A 12 -4.85 -25.66 12.28
C PRO A 12 -4.93 -27.03 11.60
N ASN A 13 -4.38 -27.22 10.40
CA ASN A 13 -4.56 -28.46 9.63
C ASN A 13 -3.23 -28.99 9.06
N PRO A 14 -2.30 -29.49 9.90
CA PRO A 14 -1.04 -30.06 9.45
C PRO A 14 -1.24 -31.28 8.54
N LYS A 15 -0.30 -31.50 7.62
CA LYS A 15 -0.28 -32.70 6.78
C LYS A 15 0.33 -33.88 7.53
N GLY A 16 -0.39 -35.00 7.61
CA GLY A 16 0.10 -36.25 8.20
C GLY A 16 -0.85 -36.83 9.24
N ILE A 17 -0.46 -37.96 9.84
CA ILE A 17 -1.22 -38.67 10.89
C ILE A 17 -0.88 -38.12 12.29
N ASP A 18 0.20 -37.35 12.41
CA ASP A 18 0.63 -36.79 13.69
C ASP A 18 -0.22 -35.56 14.05
N GLU A 19 -1.26 -35.81 14.85
CA GLU A 19 -2.19 -34.81 15.42
C GLU A 19 -1.51 -33.75 16.30
N ASN A 20 -0.18 -33.75 16.47
CA ASN A 20 0.56 -32.89 17.42
C ASN A 20 1.32 -31.72 16.79
N ASN A 21 0.99 -31.35 15.55
CA ASN A 21 1.70 -30.30 14.80
C ASN A 21 0.86 -29.04 14.59
N GLU A 22 -0.29 -28.91 15.26
CA GLU A 22 -1.07 -27.67 15.22
C GLU A 22 -0.48 -26.65 16.19
N TRP A 23 -0.55 -25.38 15.80
CA TRP A 23 -0.06 -24.29 16.63
C TRP A 23 -0.80 -22.98 16.37
N LEU A 24 -0.68 -22.09 17.35
CA LEU A 24 -1.14 -20.72 17.34
C LEU A 24 0.03 -19.84 17.76
N GLU A 25 0.22 -18.74 17.06
CA GLU A 25 1.23 -17.75 17.40
C GLU A 25 0.59 -16.47 17.95
N LEU A 26 1.18 -15.96 19.02
CA LEU A 26 0.90 -14.64 19.56
C LEU A 26 2.03 -13.68 19.21
N LYS A 27 1.72 -12.41 18.95
CA LYS A 27 2.71 -11.35 18.75
C LYS A 27 2.52 -10.24 19.78
N ASN A 28 3.61 -9.78 20.38
CA ASN A 28 3.63 -8.59 21.22
C ASN A 28 3.96 -7.35 20.38
N LYS A 29 2.96 -6.52 20.09
CA LYS A 29 3.13 -5.24 19.35
C LYS A 29 3.42 -4.04 20.26
N SER A 30 3.60 -4.28 21.56
CA SER A 30 3.94 -3.21 22.50
C SER A 30 5.44 -2.98 22.56
N SER A 31 5.83 -1.80 23.03
CA SER A 31 7.24 -1.46 23.30
C SER A 31 7.79 -2.07 24.59
N ASP A 32 6.98 -2.84 25.33
CA ASP A 32 7.34 -3.42 26.62
C ASP A 32 7.31 -4.96 26.56
N LYS A 33 8.11 -5.61 27.39
CA LYS A 33 8.04 -7.07 27.58
C LYS A 33 6.77 -7.43 28.36
N ILE A 34 5.96 -8.36 27.86
CA ILE A 34 4.68 -8.77 28.46
C ILE A 34 4.76 -10.20 29.02
N ASN A 35 4.21 -10.41 30.22
CA ASN A 35 4.04 -11.74 30.81
C ASN A 35 2.63 -12.25 30.53
N LEU A 36 2.53 -13.42 29.91
CA LEU A 36 1.27 -14.10 29.60
C LEU A 36 0.68 -14.85 30.79
N LYS A 37 1.29 -14.84 31.98
CA LYS A 37 0.74 -15.55 33.14
C LYS A 37 -0.72 -15.15 33.37
N ASN A 38 -1.58 -16.17 33.52
CA ASN A 38 -3.03 -16.08 33.61
C ASN A 38 -3.79 -15.68 32.34
N TRP A 39 -3.12 -15.33 31.24
CA TRP A 39 -3.80 -15.16 29.96
C TRP A 39 -4.42 -16.48 29.51
N GLN A 40 -5.46 -16.37 28.69
CA GLN A 40 -6.22 -17.52 28.21
C GLN A 40 -6.42 -17.49 26.71
N ILE A 41 -6.40 -18.68 26.13
CA ILE A 41 -6.85 -18.93 24.76
C ILE A 41 -8.04 -19.88 24.83
N GLU A 42 -9.11 -19.52 24.15
CA GLU A 42 -10.34 -20.31 24.07
C GLU A 42 -10.69 -20.58 22.62
N ASN A 43 -11.09 -21.82 22.34
CA ASN A 43 -11.80 -22.16 21.12
C ASN A 43 -13.00 -23.06 21.45
N SER A 44 -13.67 -23.54 20.40
CA SER A 44 -14.84 -24.39 20.58
C SER A 44 -14.54 -25.80 21.16
N ASN A 45 -13.27 -26.18 21.31
CA ASN A 45 -12.84 -27.46 21.87
C ASN A 45 -12.30 -27.34 23.31
N GLY A 46 -12.03 -26.13 23.81
CA GLY A 46 -11.61 -25.95 25.20
C GLY A 46 -10.90 -24.63 25.47
N LYS A 47 -10.23 -24.59 26.62
CA LYS A 47 -9.46 -23.43 27.12
C LYS A 47 -8.05 -23.84 27.52
N TYR A 48 -7.07 -23.03 27.14
CA TYR A 48 -5.72 -23.07 27.68
C TYR A 48 -5.48 -21.84 28.53
N LYS A 49 -4.86 -22.01 29.70
CA LYS A 49 -4.45 -20.91 30.59
C LYS A 49 -2.96 -21.05 30.86
N PHE A 50 -2.20 -19.99 30.64
CA PHE A 50 -0.79 -19.91 31.01
C PHE A 50 -0.67 -19.90 32.54
N LYS A 51 -0.24 -21.03 33.14
CA LYS A 51 -0.16 -21.20 34.60
C LYS A 51 1.12 -20.63 35.21
N ASN A 52 2.19 -20.60 34.42
CA ASN A 52 3.52 -20.14 34.81
C ASN A 52 3.85 -18.82 34.11
N ASP A 53 4.94 -18.19 34.52
CA ASP A 53 5.47 -17.01 33.83
C ASP A 53 5.96 -17.40 32.43
N SER A 54 5.38 -16.76 31.41
CA SER A 54 5.74 -16.93 30.00
C SER A 54 5.85 -15.54 29.41
N TRP A 55 7.05 -15.12 29.01
CA TRP A 55 7.28 -13.76 28.59
C TRP A 55 7.46 -13.64 27.08
N ILE A 56 6.88 -12.60 26.48
CA ILE A 56 7.14 -12.18 25.10
C ILE A 56 7.88 -10.83 25.15
N ASP A 57 9.06 -10.76 24.55
CA ASP A 57 9.78 -9.49 24.36
C ASP A 57 9.01 -8.55 23.42
N MET A 58 9.37 -7.27 23.42
CA MET A 58 8.79 -6.28 22.50
C MET A 58 9.02 -6.70 21.05
N GLU A 59 7.99 -6.54 20.21
CA GLU A 59 7.99 -6.94 18.78
C GLU A 59 8.39 -8.41 18.54
N ASN A 60 8.14 -9.28 19.51
CA ASN A 60 8.50 -10.69 19.46
C ASN A 60 7.25 -11.60 19.54
N PHE A 61 7.47 -12.90 19.40
CA PHE A 61 6.42 -13.90 19.18
C PHE A 61 6.40 -14.96 20.29
N TYR A 62 5.25 -15.64 20.44
CA TYR A 62 5.12 -16.85 21.25
C TYR A 62 4.37 -17.92 20.48
N LEU A 63 5.02 -19.07 20.26
CA LEU A 63 4.44 -20.19 19.55
C LEU A 63 3.80 -21.19 20.52
N LEU A 64 2.47 -21.22 20.57
CA LEU A 64 1.70 -22.17 21.37
C LEU A 64 1.32 -23.39 20.54
N THR A 65 1.95 -24.53 20.81
CA THR A 65 1.62 -25.81 20.16
C THR A 65 0.46 -26.53 20.85
N ASN A 66 -0.25 -27.39 20.13
CA ASN A 66 -1.26 -28.26 20.74
C ASN A 66 -0.66 -29.31 21.69
N LYS A 67 0.63 -29.66 21.52
CA LYS A 67 1.37 -30.51 22.47
C LYS A 67 1.45 -29.86 23.85
N GLU A 68 1.68 -28.55 23.89
CA GLU A 68 1.69 -27.75 25.11
C GLU A 68 0.27 -27.50 25.63
N SER A 69 -0.60 -26.95 24.79
CA SER A 69 -1.91 -26.43 25.22
C SER A 69 -2.99 -27.48 25.38
N LYS A 70 -2.86 -28.62 24.69
CA LYS A 70 -3.91 -29.62 24.47
C LYS A 70 -5.15 -29.07 23.73
N LEU A 71 -5.07 -27.85 23.18
CA LEU A 71 -6.11 -27.29 22.32
C LEU A 71 -5.96 -27.89 20.92
N ALA A 72 -7.04 -28.48 20.42
CA ALA A 72 -7.16 -28.90 19.02
C ALA A 72 -7.97 -27.85 18.26
N PHE A 73 -7.50 -27.44 17.09
CA PHE A 73 -8.20 -26.47 16.23
C PHE A 73 -9.05 -27.21 15.20
N LYS A 74 -10.29 -26.74 14.97
CA LYS A 74 -11.19 -27.45 14.05
C LYS A 74 -10.81 -27.24 12.59
N ASN A 75 -10.77 -28.31 11.81
CA ASN A 75 -10.56 -28.20 10.37
C ASN A 75 -11.75 -27.59 9.61
N THR A 76 -12.97 -27.65 10.15
CA THR A 76 -14.18 -27.14 9.46
C THR A 76 -14.40 -25.66 9.66
N SER A 77 -14.39 -25.19 10.90
CA SER A 77 -14.44 -23.78 11.27
C SER A 77 -14.16 -23.66 12.74
N ASP A 78 -13.41 -22.63 13.15
CA ASP A 78 -13.19 -22.35 14.56
C ASP A 78 -13.18 -20.84 14.83
N VAL A 79 -13.38 -20.51 16.09
CA VAL A 79 -13.23 -19.15 16.61
C VAL A 79 -12.25 -19.24 17.77
N ILE A 80 -11.12 -18.56 17.66
CA ILE A 80 -10.06 -18.55 18.66
C ILE A 80 -10.06 -17.17 19.30
N SER A 81 -10.23 -17.14 20.62
CA SER A 81 -10.32 -15.91 21.41
C SER A 81 -9.16 -15.87 22.40
N LEU A 82 -8.51 -14.71 22.48
CA LEU A 82 -7.43 -14.41 23.42
C LEU A 82 -7.98 -13.50 24.51
N TYR A 83 -7.78 -13.89 25.77
CA TYR A 83 -8.13 -13.10 26.94
C TYR A 83 -6.88 -12.78 27.77
N ASN A 84 -6.84 -11.58 28.35
CA ASN A 84 -5.79 -11.18 29.27
C ASN A 84 -5.95 -11.82 30.65
N ASP A 85 -5.05 -11.48 31.58
CA ASP A 85 -5.00 -11.98 32.95
C ASP A 85 -6.22 -11.60 33.81
N ASN A 86 -7.02 -10.63 33.36
CA ASN A 86 -8.24 -10.13 33.99
C ASN A 86 -9.52 -10.64 33.29
N ASP A 87 -9.42 -11.71 32.49
CA ASP A 87 -10.50 -12.30 31.69
C ASP A 87 -11.13 -11.35 30.65
N GLY A 88 -10.46 -10.24 30.31
CA GLY A 88 -10.87 -9.31 29.25
C GLY A 88 -10.49 -9.82 27.87
N LEU A 89 -11.42 -9.82 26.92
CA LEU A 89 -11.16 -10.21 25.53
C LEU A 89 -10.22 -9.20 24.86
N VAL A 90 -9.07 -9.67 24.39
CA VAL A 90 -8.02 -8.86 23.75
C VAL A 90 -8.10 -8.95 22.22
N ASP A 91 -8.19 -10.18 21.70
CA ASP A 91 -8.22 -10.43 20.26
C ASP A 91 -9.05 -11.67 19.95
N GLN A 92 -9.60 -11.73 18.73
CA GLN A 92 -10.37 -12.88 18.28
C GLN A 92 -10.21 -13.05 16.76
N VAL A 93 -10.01 -14.30 16.36
CA VAL A 93 -9.94 -14.69 14.94
C VAL A 93 -10.92 -15.82 14.68
N LYS A 94 -11.55 -15.75 13.51
CA LYS A 94 -12.42 -16.79 12.98
C LYS A 94 -11.92 -17.22 11.62
N TYR A 95 -11.87 -18.53 11.38
CA TYR A 95 -11.64 -19.09 10.05
C TYR A 95 -12.71 -20.14 9.71
N THR A 96 -12.87 -20.40 8.42
CA THR A 96 -13.70 -21.47 7.86
C THR A 96 -12.86 -22.28 6.89
N GLU A 97 -13.11 -23.58 6.84
CA GLU A 97 -12.49 -24.57 5.96
C GLU A 97 -10.96 -24.51 6.00
N ALA A 98 -10.37 -25.06 7.06
CA ALA A 98 -8.93 -25.09 7.24
C ALA A 98 -8.23 -25.82 6.10
N ILE A 99 -7.28 -25.14 5.48
CA ILE A 99 -6.60 -25.65 4.31
C ILE A 99 -5.42 -26.49 4.75
N GLN A 100 -5.40 -27.75 4.32
CA GLN A 100 -4.38 -28.69 4.74
C GLN A 100 -3.01 -28.16 4.34
N ASP A 101 -2.09 -28.21 5.29
CA ASP A 101 -0.72 -27.74 5.15
C ASP A 101 -0.60 -26.24 4.83
N GLU A 102 -1.57 -25.43 5.23
CA GLU A 102 -1.49 -23.97 5.17
C GLU A 102 -1.76 -23.34 6.52
N ALA A 103 -1.10 -22.22 6.77
CA ALA A 103 -1.35 -21.39 7.93
C ALA A 103 -2.37 -20.31 7.59
N TYR A 104 -3.17 -19.92 8.58
CA TYR A 104 -4.00 -18.74 8.53
C TYR A 104 -3.22 -17.62 9.22
N ALA A 105 -2.73 -16.65 8.47
CA ALA A 105 -1.81 -15.63 8.94
C ALA A 105 -2.40 -14.23 8.80
N ARG A 106 -2.11 -13.36 9.78
CA ARG A 106 -2.49 -11.95 9.77
C ARG A 106 -1.48 -11.15 8.94
N GLY A 107 -1.93 -10.54 7.84
CA GLY A 107 -1.09 -9.65 7.03
C GLY A 107 -0.87 -8.29 7.68
N GLU A 108 0.05 -7.49 7.13
CA GLU A 108 0.34 -6.11 7.59
C GLU A 108 -0.90 -5.19 7.63
N ASN A 109 -1.94 -5.54 6.88
CA ASN A 109 -3.22 -4.82 6.86
C ASN A 109 -4.23 -5.31 7.91
N GLU A 110 -3.78 -6.11 8.89
CA GLU A 110 -4.59 -6.71 9.96
C GLU A 110 -5.67 -7.69 9.45
N LYS A 111 -5.66 -8.06 8.15
CA LYS A 111 -6.55 -9.08 7.59
C LYS A 111 -5.89 -10.45 7.61
N TRP A 112 -6.73 -11.48 7.69
CA TRP A 112 -6.28 -12.86 7.69
C TRP A 112 -6.32 -13.50 6.31
N PHE A 113 -5.28 -14.26 5.99
CA PHE A 113 -5.12 -14.97 4.73
C PHE A 113 -4.68 -16.40 4.99
N TRP A 114 -5.19 -17.35 4.20
CA TRP A 114 -4.52 -18.63 4.09
C TRP A 114 -3.22 -18.45 3.28
N THR A 115 -2.14 -19.01 3.79
CA THR A 115 -0.80 -18.89 3.24
C THR A 115 -0.06 -20.23 3.30
N THR A 116 0.70 -20.50 2.25
CA THR A 116 1.64 -21.64 2.18
C THR A 116 2.91 -21.38 2.96
N ALA A 117 3.25 -20.11 3.21
CA ALA A 117 4.40 -19.73 4.03
C ALA A 117 3.97 -19.73 5.50
N LYS A 118 4.44 -20.73 6.23
CA LYS A 118 4.39 -20.81 7.69
C LYS A 118 5.55 -20.02 8.26
N THR A 119 5.29 -19.10 9.19
CA THR A 119 6.30 -18.18 9.72
C THR A 119 6.39 -18.25 11.24
N PRO A 120 6.60 -19.44 11.84
CA PRO A 120 6.71 -19.54 13.30
C PRO A 120 7.90 -18.71 13.80
N GLU A 121 7.63 -17.95 14.85
CA GLU A 121 8.53 -17.03 15.54
C GLU A 121 9.11 -15.92 14.65
N ALA A 122 8.41 -15.57 13.57
CA ALA A 122 8.84 -14.55 12.60
C ALA A 122 7.66 -13.74 12.05
N GLU A 123 7.97 -12.64 11.35
CA GLU A 123 6.93 -11.85 10.67
C GLU A 123 6.21 -12.63 9.57
N ASN A 124 4.90 -12.43 9.48
CA ASN A 124 4.06 -13.16 8.54
C ASN A 124 4.40 -12.85 7.08
N ILE A 125 4.56 -13.91 6.29
CA ILE A 125 4.70 -13.82 4.82
C ILE A 125 3.44 -14.39 4.18
N ILE A 126 2.71 -13.56 3.42
CA ILE A 126 1.48 -14.00 2.76
C ILE A 126 1.78 -14.53 1.35
N ASN A 127 1.90 -15.86 1.24
CA ASN A 127 2.10 -16.60 0.00
C ASN A 127 0.88 -17.50 -0.28
N VAL A 128 -0.13 -16.96 -0.96
CA VAL A 128 -1.39 -17.68 -1.26
C VAL A 128 -1.16 -18.78 -2.29
N ALA A 129 -1.59 -20.02 -2.01
CA ALA A 129 -1.45 -21.14 -2.95
C ALA A 129 -2.31 -20.95 -4.20
N LYS A 130 -1.78 -21.31 -5.38
CA LYS A 130 -2.54 -21.34 -6.64
C LYS A 130 -3.78 -22.24 -6.59
N SER A 131 -3.81 -23.27 -5.74
CA SER A 131 -4.91 -24.23 -5.58
C SER A 131 -6.10 -23.70 -4.77
N GLN A 132 -5.92 -22.62 -3.98
CA GLN A 132 -7.04 -21.96 -3.28
C GLN A 132 -7.89 -21.08 -4.18
N TYR A 133 -7.48 -20.91 -5.45
CA TYR A 133 -8.36 -20.46 -6.52
C TYR A 133 -9.35 -21.56 -6.97
N GLY A 134 -9.18 -22.82 -6.54
CA GLY A 134 -9.89 -23.99 -7.07
C GLY A 134 -10.88 -24.70 -6.13
N ILE A 135 -10.97 -24.33 -4.85
CA ILE A 135 -11.82 -25.03 -3.86
C ILE A 135 -12.88 -24.08 -3.28
N GLU A 136 -13.83 -23.67 -4.13
CA GLU A 136 -15.24 -23.49 -3.76
C GLU A 136 -16.15 -24.33 -4.69
N ASN A 137 -15.55 -25.16 -5.57
CA ASN A 137 -16.25 -25.87 -6.65
C ASN A 137 -16.29 -27.39 -6.49
N GLN A 138 -16.41 -27.93 -5.27
CA GLN A 138 -16.71 -29.34 -5.06
C GLN A 138 -17.70 -29.60 -3.92
N ALA A 139 -18.86 -28.94 -3.98
CA ALA A 139 -20.08 -29.44 -3.33
C ALA A 139 -21.35 -28.97 -4.05
N ALA A 140 -21.41 -29.11 -5.37
CA ALA A 140 -22.68 -29.17 -6.10
C ALA A 140 -22.45 -29.70 -7.51
N GLY A 141 -22.58 -31.02 -7.68
CA GLY A 141 -23.01 -31.56 -8.96
C GLY A 141 -24.44 -31.08 -9.24
N ILE A 142 -24.58 -29.84 -9.68
CA ILE A 142 -25.81 -29.32 -10.28
C ILE A 142 -25.47 -29.10 -11.75
N LYS A 143 -26.05 -29.95 -12.60
CA LYS A 143 -26.24 -29.65 -14.02
C LYS A 143 -26.79 -28.22 -14.09
N ILE A 144 -26.03 -27.29 -14.66
CA ILE A 144 -26.48 -25.92 -14.86
C ILE A 144 -27.62 -25.95 -15.88
N SER A 145 -28.84 -26.07 -15.38
CA SER A 145 -30.02 -25.61 -16.09
C SER A 145 -29.92 -24.08 -16.16
N LYS A 146 -29.84 -23.54 -17.38
CA LYS A 146 -30.13 -22.14 -17.65
C LYS A 146 -31.47 -21.79 -17.02
N ASN A 147 -31.46 -20.99 -15.95
CA ASN A 147 -32.46 -19.97 -15.58
C ASN A 147 -32.28 -19.54 -14.11
N ASN A 148 -31.64 -18.38 -13.88
CA ASN A 148 -32.08 -17.41 -12.87
C ASN A 148 -31.32 -16.09 -13.03
N LYS A 149 -32.04 -15.03 -13.39
CA LYS A 149 -31.52 -13.72 -13.81
C LYS A 149 -31.14 -12.76 -12.68
N ASN A 150 -31.05 -13.20 -11.42
CA ASN A 150 -31.03 -12.27 -10.26
C ASN A 150 -30.06 -12.63 -9.11
N ASN A 151 -29.07 -13.51 -9.29
CA ASN A 151 -28.07 -13.71 -8.22
C ASN A 151 -26.94 -12.68 -8.35
N ILE A 152 -26.72 -11.91 -7.29
CA ILE A 152 -25.57 -11.00 -7.15
C ILE A 152 -24.38 -11.84 -6.69
N ILE A 153 -23.30 -11.86 -7.47
CA ILE A 153 -22.04 -12.52 -7.15
C ILE A 153 -21.23 -11.59 -6.23
N VAL A 154 -20.95 -12.04 -5.02
CA VAL A 154 -20.05 -11.31 -4.11
C VAL A 154 -18.62 -11.73 -4.42
N THR A 155 -17.77 -10.79 -4.81
CA THR A 155 -16.38 -11.07 -5.19
C THR A 155 -15.42 -9.97 -4.75
N THR A 156 -14.13 -10.18 -4.93
CA THR A 156 -13.07 -9.20 -4.64
C THR A 156 -12.53 -8.62 -5.94
N LEU A 157 -11.80 -7.51 -5.85
CA LEU A 157 -11.23 -6.88 -7.04
C LEU A 157 -10.28 -7.85 -7.78
N GLU A 158 -9.50 -8.62 -7.04
CA GLU A 158 -8.54 -9.64 -7.52
C GLU A 158 -9.19 -10.74 -8.36
N LYS A 159 -10.47 -11.02 -8.12
CA LYS A 159 -11.22 -12.09 -8.77
C LYS A 159 -12.15 -11.57 -9.87
N ILE A 160 -12.18 -10.26 -10.16
CA ILE A 160 -13.07 -9.69 -11.18
C ILE A 160 -12.80 -10.25 -12.58
N SER A 161 -11.54 -10.57 -12.89
CA SER A 161 -11.17 -11.17 -14.18
C SER A 161 -11.73 -12.58 -14.40
N GLN A 162 -12.27 -13.21 -13.35
CA GLN A 162 -12.90 -14.53 -13.39
C GLN A 162 -14.42 -14.44 -13.61
N CYS A 163 -14.99 -13.24 -13.54
CA CYS A 163 -16.42 -13.00 -13.77
C CYS A 163 -16.69 -12.71 -15.24
N GLU A 164 -17.91 -13.01 -15.69
CA GLU A 164 -18.33 -12.76 -17.06
C GLU A 164 -18.90 -11.35 -17.21
N ILE A 165 -18.65 -10.71 -18.36
CA ILE A 165 -19.29 -9.44 -18.70
C ILE A 165 -20.82 -9.62 -18.69
N GLY A 166 -21.52 -8.76 -17.97
CA GLY A 166 -22.96 -8.84 -17.73
C GLY A 166 -23.34 -9.41 -16.36
N ASP A 167 -22.38 -9.99 -15.62
CA ASP A 167 -22.62 -10.47 -14.26
C ASP A 167 -23.01 -9.32 -13.33
N LEU A 168 -23.96 -9.58 -12.42
CA LEU A 168 -24.27 -8.67 -11.32
C LEU A 168 -23.31 -8.96 -10.17
N LEU A 169 -22.41 -8.02 -9.89
CA LEU A 169 -21.39 -8.16 -8.86
C LEU A 169 -21.69 -7.28 -7.65
N LYS A 170 -21.17 -7.69 -6.50
CA LYS A 170 -20.94 -6.87 -5.33
C LYS A 170 -19.48 -6.96 -4.92
N VAL A 171 -18.79 -5.83 -4.95
CA VAL A 171 -17.35 -5.74 -4.71
C VAL A 171 -17.03 -4.65 -3.70
N LYS A 172 -15.90 -4.76 -3.01
CA LYS A 172 -15.41 -3.72 -2.10
C LYS A 172 -14.06 -3.20 -2.55
N GLY A 173 -13.80 -1.92 -2.36
CA GLY A 173 -12.52 -1.31 -2.69
C GLY A 173 -12.36 0.10 -2.11
N LYS A 174 -11.12 0.59 -2.08
CA LYS A 174 -10.82 1.95 -1.61
C LYS A 174 -10.95 2.95 -2.74
N VAL A 175 -11.61 4.07 -2.51
CA VAL A 175 -11.74 5.15 -3.49
C VAL A 175 -10.38 5.81 -3.73
N ALA A 176 -9.88 5.75 -4.97
CA ALA A 176 -8.65 6.44 -5.38
C ALA A 176 -8.91 7.75 -6.09
N VAL A 177 -10.03 7.85 -6.81
CA VAL A 177 -10.41 9.00 -7.64
C VAL A 177 -11.88 9.27 -7.41
N LEU A 178 -12.24 10.53 -7.20
CA LEU A 178 -13.64 10.96 -7.05
C LEU A 178 -14.34 11.20 -8.40
N PRO A 179 -15.68 11.14 -8.44
CA PRO A 179 -16.44 11.60 -9.59
C PRO A 179 -16.08 13.04 -9.95
N GLY A 180 -16.00 13.34 -11.25
CA GLY A 180 -15.68 14.65 -11.77
C GLY A 180 -14.18 14.91 -12.00
N VAL A 181 -13.28 14.13 -11.37
CA VAL A 181 -11.82 14.31 -11.53
C VAL A 181 -11.33 13.80 -12.88
N LEU A 182 -11.54 12.51 -13.16
CA LEU A 182 -11.16 11.90 -14.45
C LEU A 182 -12.35 11.78 -15.42
N GLY A 183 -13.57 11.78 -14.88
CA GLY A 183 -14.82 11.82 -15.64
C GLY A 183 -16.03 12.07 -14.73
N THR A 184 -17.11 12.63 -15.27
CA THR A 184 -18.28 13.03 -14.46
C THR A 184 -19.24 11.89 -14.12
N GLN A 185 -19.15 10.77 -14.84
CA GLN A 185 -20.04 9.60 -14.70
C GLN A 185 -19.35 8.40 -14.05
N TYR A 186 -18.11 8.56 -13.58
CA TYR A 186 -17.43 7.47 -12.94
C TYR A 186 -16.41 7.96 -11.92
N PHE A 187 -16.05 7.06 -11.03
CA PHE A 187 -14.95 7.19 -10.09
C PHE A 187 -14.16 5.89 -10.06
N TYR A 188 -13.06 5.84 -9.31
CA TYR A 188 -12.23 4.63 -9.22
C TYR A 188 -12.17 4.12 -7.80
N ILE A 189 -12.36 2.81 -7.66
CA ILE A 189 -11.86 2.07 -6.51
C ILE A 189 -10.61 1.29 -6.93
N VAL A 190 -9.64 1.17 -6.04
CA VAL A 190 -8.36 0.50 -6.32
C VAL A 190 -8.11 -0.68 -5.38
N GLY A 191 -7.38 -1.64 -5.95
CA GLY A 191 -6.93 -2.92 -5.44
C GLY A 191 -6.06 -3.56 -6.53
N SER A 192 -5.90 -4.89 -6.53
CA SER A 192 -5.14 -5.59 -7.58
C SER A 192 -6.04 -6.56 -8.35
N PRO A 193 -6.75 -6.16 -9.43
CA PRO A 193 -6.70 -4.87 -10.15
C PRO A 193 -7.58 -3.76 -9.56
N GLY A 194 -7.55 -2.57 -10.17
CA GLY A 194 -8.50 -1.49 -9.87
C GLY A 194 -9.76 -1.57 -10.74
N LEU A 195 -10.82 -0.86 -10.35
CA LEU A 195 -12.14 -0.94 -10.99
C LEU A 195 -12.78 0.43 -11.15
N GLN A 196 -13.27 0.71 -12.36
CA GLN A 196 -14.04 1.91 -12.63
C GLN A 196 -15.50 1.72 -12.25
N ILE A 197 -16.01 2.56 -11.35
CA ILE A 197 -17.41 2.55 -10.94
C ILE A 197 -18.17 3.59 -11.74
N TYR A 198 -19.07 3.13 -12.61
CA TYR A 198 -19.83 3.97 -13.52
C TYR A 198 -21.28 4.11 -13.07
N ASN A 199 -21.85 5.30 -13.17
CA ASN A 199 -23.28 5.55 -13.02
C ASN A 199 -23.76 6.48 -14.14
N TYR A 200 -24.72 6.03 -14.94
CA TYR A 200 -25.24 6.81 -16.07
C TYR A 200 -25.87 8.14 -15.60
N LYS A 201 -26.61 8.12 -14.50
CA LYS A 201 -27.32 9.28 -13.93
C LYS A 201 -26.43 10.16 -13.05
N LYS A 202 -25.15 9.80 -12.85
CA LYS A 202 -24.21 10.48 -11.94
C LYS A 202 -24.67 10.48 -10.48
N GLU A 203 -25.43 9.47 -10.10
CA GLU A 203 -25.88 9.28 -8.71
C GLU A 203 -24.75 8.69 -7.87
N PHE A 204 -24.00 9.55 -7.19
CA PHE A 204 -22.91 9.17 -6.29
C PHE A 204 -23.15 9.73 -4.88
N PRO A 205 -22.68 9.04 -3.81
CA PRO A 205 -22.78 9.58 -2.46
C PRO A 205 -22.08 10.94 -2.36
N SER A 206 -22.80 11.97 -1.89
CA SER A 206 -22.24 13.33 -1.77
C SER A 206 -21.11 13.46 -0.76
N LEU A 207 -21.04 12.53 0.19
CA LEU A 207 -20.01 12.47 1.23
C LEU A 207 -18.78 11.64 0.83
N LEU A 208 -18.74 11.09 -0.39
CA LEU A 208 -17.65 10.24 -0.86
C LEU A 208 -16.32 11.01 -0.89
N LYS A 209 -15.28 10.42 -0.31
CA LYS A 209 -13.92 10.96 -0.24
C LYS A 209 -12.90 9.95 -0.75
N VAL A 210 -11.75 10.45 -1.21
CA VAL A 210 -10.58 9.59 -1.45
C VAL A 210 -10.20 8.90 -0.13
N GLY A 211 -9.90 7.60 -0.19
CA GLY A 211 -9.64 6.78 1.00
C GLY A 211 -10.87 6.09 1.58
N ASP A 212 -12.10 6.46 1.20
CA ASP A 212 -13.28 5.73 1.64
C ASP A 212 -13.24 4.28 1.16
N TYR A 213 -13.51 3.34 2.06
CA TYR A 213 -13.73 1.94 1.72
C TYR A 213 -15.22 1.74 1.44
N VAL A 214 -15.54 1.37 0.22
CA VAL A 214 -16.93 1.28 -0.26
C VAL A 214 -17.29 -0.14 -0.68
N GLU A 215 -18.54 -0.53 -0.47
CA GLU A 215 -19.18 -1.67 -1.13
C GLU A 215 -20.00 -1.15 -2.31
N VAL A 216 -19.79 -1.73 -3.48
CA VAL A 216 -20.48 -1.36 -4.71
C VAL A 216 -21.15 -2.57 -5.32
N ALA A 217 -22.44 -2.47 -5.62
CA ALA A 217 -23.20 -3.43 -6.40
C ALA A 217 -23.43 -2.91 -7.83
N GLY A 218 -23.31 -3.75 -8.84
CA GLY A 218 -23.57 -3.31 -10.22
C GLY A 218 -23.36 -4.40 -11.24
N GLU A 219 -23.54 -4.06 -12.51
CA GLU A 219 -23.32 -4.96 -13.65
C GLU A 219 -21.89 -4.82 -14.17
N LEU A 220 -21.14 -5.93 -14.21
CA LEU A 220 -19.81 -5.96 -14.77
C LEU A 220 -19.86 -5.68 -16.27
N SER A 221 -18.99 -4.79 -16.70
CA SER A 221 -18.82 -4.39 -18.09
C SER A 221 -17.35 -4.10 -18.35
N GLU A 222 -17.04 -3.80 -19.60
CA GLU A 222 -15.70 -3.41 -20.00
C GLU A 222 -15.73 -2.10 -20.78
N ILE A 223 -14.65 -1.33 -20.67
CA ILE A 223 -14.36 -0.21 -21.53
C ILE A 223 -12.88 -0.23 -21.92
N ASN A 224 -12.59 -0.33 -23.21
CA ASN A 224 -11.21 -0.34 -23.73
C ASN A 224 -10.29 -1.37 -23.03
N GLY A 225 -10.76 -2.60 -22.76
CA GLY A 225 -9.99 -3.62 -22.04
C GLY A 225 -9.98 -3.46 -20.51
N GLN A 226 -10.55 -2.39 -19.97
CA GLN A 226 -10.59 -2.13 -18.53
C GLN A 226 -11.95 -2.51 -17.94
N ALA A 227 -11.92 -3.25 -16.83
CA ALA A 227 -13.12 -3.60 -16.08
C ALA A 227 -13.85 -2.34 -15.56
N ARG A 228 -15.17 -2.36 -15.68
CA ARG A 228 -16.09 -1.31 -15.24
C ARG A 228 -17.33 -1.92 -14.61
N LEU A 229 -17.71 -1.43 -13.43
CA LEU A 229 -18.96 -1.82 -12.78
C LEU A 229 -20.02 -0.74 -12.97
N LYS A 230 -21.14 -1.07 -13.62
CA LYS A 230 -22.26 -0.16 -13.87
C LYS A 230 -23.28 -0.24 -12.74
N THR A 231 -23.36 0.82 -11.95
CA THR A 231 -24.39 1.01 -10.91
C THR A 231 -25.67 1.60 -11.53
N LYS A 232 -26.82 1.35 -10.91
CA LYS A 232 -28.13 1.85 -11.36
C LYS A 232 -28.61 3.03 -10.53
N ASN A 233 -28.49 2.95 -9.20
CA ASN A 233 -29.00 3.94 -8.27
C ASN A 233 -27.99 4.25 -7.15
N LEU A 234 -28.19 5.36 -6.44
CA LEU A 234 -27.33 5.77 -5.31
C LEU A 234 -27.10 4.65 -4.26
N ALA A 235 -28.13 3.85 -3.96
CA ALA A 235 -28.08 2.80 -2.93
C ALA A 235 -27.13 1.64 -3.29
N ASP A 236 -26.70 1.55 -4.55
CA ASP A 236 -25.74 0.56 -5.01
C ASP A 236 -24.31 0.85 -4.52
N ILE A 237 -24.06 2.04 -3.96
CA ILE A 237 -22.75 2.47 -3.45
C ILE A 237 -22.88 2.78 -1.96
N LYS A 238 -22.30 1.91 -1.13
CA LYS A 238 -22.32 2.06 0.32
C LYS A 238 -20.92 2.39 0.84
N ILE A 239 -20.77 3.55 1.47
CA ILE A 239 -19.57 3.89 2.24
C ILE A 239 -19.58 3.04 3.52
N ILE A 240 -18.54 2.24 3.72
CA ILE A 240 -18.38 1.39 4.92
C ILE A 240 -17.68 2.21 6.00
N GLU A 241 -16.52 2.75 5.67
CA GLU A 241 -15.66 3.50 6.57
C GLU A 241 -14.70 4.39 5.78
N HIS A 242 -14.08 5.35 6.47
CA HIS A 242 -13.00 6.14 5.92
C HIS A 242 -11.66 5.52 6.31
N GLN A 243 -10.76 5.32 5.35
CA GLN A 243 -9.41 4.83 5.57
C GLN A 243 -8.39 5.83 5.03
N ILE A 244 -7.11 5.59 5.31
CA ILE A 244 -6.03 6.30 4.63
C ILE A 244 -6.14 6.12 3.11
N ALA A 245 -5.76 7.16 2.38
CA ALA A 245 -5.73 7.14 0.92
C ALA A 245 -4.89 5.96 0.40
N PRO A 246 -5.26 5.34 -0.73
CA PRO A 246 -4.51 4.22 -1.27
C PRO A 246 -3.10 4.64 -1.69
N ILE A 247 -2.12 3.81 -1.33
CA ILE A 247 -0.72 3.97 -1.71
C ILE A 247 -0.55 3.47 -3.15
N ALA A 248 0.17 4.23 -3.97
CA ALA A 248 0.44 3.88 -5.35
C ALA A 248 1.52 2.79 -5.45
N LYS A 249 1.37 1.86 -6.41
CA LYS A 249 2.43 0.92 -6.77
C LYS A 249 3.52 1.65 -7.57
N VAL A 250 4.77 1.60 -7.11
CA VAL A 250 5.89 2.18 -7.84
C VAL A 250 6.25 1.27 -9.01
N LEU A 251 6.40 1.84 -10.20
CA LEU A 251 6.81 1.15 -11.42
C LEU A 251 7.96 1.89 -12.10
N ASN A 252 8.74 1.14 -12.87
CA ASN A 252 9.58 1.69 -13.94
C ASN A 252 8.73 1.83 -15.22
N SER A 253 9.15 2.67 -16.15
CA SER A 253 8.40 2.93 -17.39
C SER A 253 8.30 1.71 -18.30
N ASP A 254 9.30 0.82 -18.31
CA ASP A 254 9.28 -0.45 -19.06
C ASP A 254 8.26 -1.47 -18.52
N GLN A 255 7.82 -1.30 -17.27
CA GLN A 255 6.75 -2.10 -16.66
C GLN A 255 5.35 -1.55 -16.97
N PHE A 256 5.25 -0.34 -17.54
CA PHE A 256 3.97 0.34 -17.77
C PHE A 256 3.16 -0.33 -18.88
N SER A 257 2.27 -1.25 -18.47
CA SER A 257 1.53 -2.12 -19.38
C SER A 257 0.04 -2.25 -19.03
N GLU A 258 -0.71 -2.97 -19.87
CA GLU A 258 -2.15 -3.20 -19.68
C GLU A 258 -2.48 -4.03 -18.43
N GLU A 259 -1.52 -4.75 -17.86
CA GLU A 259 -1.67 -5.45 -16.57
C GLU A 259 -2.09 -4.50 -15.45
N TYR A 260 -1.71 -3.23 -15.56
CA TYR A 260 -1.94 -2.21 -14.54
C TYR A 260 -3.24 -1.43 -14.74
N LEU A 261 -4.06 -1.76 -15.75
CA LEU A 261 -5.30 -1.01 -16.03
C LEU A 261 -6.20 -0.86 -14.79
N GLY A 262 -6.63 0.38 -14.55
CA GLY A 262 -7.44 0.78 -13.40
C GLY A 262 -6.69 0.92 -12.07
N GLN A 263 -5.42 0.51 -12.00
CA GLN A 263 -4.61 0.59 -10.78
C GLN A 263 -3.99 1.97 -10.59
N LEU A 264 -3.67 2.31 -9.33
CA LEU A 264 -2.95 3.52 -8.96
C LEU A 264 -1.44 3.22 -8.93
N VAL A 265 -0.69 3.87 -9.81
CA VAL A 265 0.76 3.66 -9.94
C VAL A 265 1.51 4.98 -9.87
N SER A 266 2.79 4.93 -9.50
CA SER A 266 3.70 6.07 -9.49
C SER A 266 4.96 5.74 -10.29
N ILE A 267 5.32 6.62 -11.23
CA ILE A 267 6.52 6.50 -12.07
C ILE A 267 7.35 7.77 -11.91
N THR A 268 8.66 7.62 -11.78
CA THR A 268 9.60 8.73 -11.63
C THR A 268 10.50 8.81 -12.85
N GLY A 269 10.48 9.94 -13.54
CA GLY A 269 11.29 10.13 -14.75
C GLY A 269 11.51 11.60 -15.09
N GLU A 270 12.38 11.86 -16.06
CA GLU A 270 12.54 13.16 -16.69
C GLU A 270 11.39 13.45 -17.65
N VAL A 271 10.91 14.70 -17.66
CA VAL A 271 9.94 15.15 -18.65
C VAL A 271 10.65 15.48 -19.96
N THR A 272 10.48 14.62 -20.96
CA THR A 272 11.15 14.73 -22.27
C THR A 272 10.41 15.67 -23.22
N ASP A 273 9.07 15.71 -23.14
CA ASP A 273 8.24 16.56 -23.99
C ASP A 273 6.87 16.87 -23.37
N ARG A 274 6.16 17.84 -23.95
CA ARG A 274 4.79 18.19 -23.58
C ARG A 274 3.97 18.62 -24.79
N LYS A 275 2.80 18.01 -24.97
CA LYS A 275 1.86 18.33 -26.05
C LYS A 275 0.44 18.49 -25.51
N SER A 276 -0.05 19.74 -25.49
CA SER A 276 -1.39 20.08 -25.01
C SER A 276 -1.65 19.61 -23.57
N SER A 277 -2.35 18.48 -23.39
CA SER A 277 -2.71 17.86 -22.11
C SER A 277 -1.85 16.66 -21.78
N THR A 278 -0.90 16.29 -22.64
CA THR A 278 0.00 15.16 -22.44
C THR A 278 1.40 15.63 -22.09
N VAL A 279 1.99 14.99 -21.08
CA VAL A 279 3.40 15.09 -20.71
C VAL A 279 4.04 13.73 -20.99
N TYR A 280 5.27 13.73 -21.51
CA TYR A 280 6.04 12.52 -21.78
C TYR A 280 7.09 12.36 -20.69
N LEU A 281 7.14 11.19 -20.06
CA LEU A 281 7.97 10.91 -18.89
C LEU A 281 8.87 9.70 -19.17
N ASP A 282 10.17 9.87 -19.03
CA ASP A 282 11.19 8.86 -19.34
C ASP A 282 12.10 8.64 -18.12
N ASP A 283 12.21 7.40 -17.65
CA ASP A 283 13.08 7.03 -16.52
C ASP A 283 14.45 6.47 -16.96
N GLY A 284 14.70 6.41 -18.27
CA GLY A 284 15.87 5.81 -18.91
C GLY A 284 15.63 4.42 -19.51
N ASN A 285 14.51 3.75 -19.20
CA ASN A 285 14.17 2.43 -19.74
C ASN A 285 13.16 2.50 -20.90
N ASP A 286 12.15 3.35 -20.78
CA ASP A 286 11.12 3.62 -21.80
C ASP A 286 10.44 4.98 -21.53
N GLU A 287 9.67 5.48 -22.50
CA GLU A 287 8.90 6.73 -22.39
C GLU A 287 7.39 6.44 -22.26
N ILE A 288 6.75 7.00 -21.23
CA ILE A 288 5.30 6.90 -21.03
C ILE A 288 4.58 8.21 -21.31
N GLU A 289 3.29 8.10 -21.64
CA GLU A 289 2.40 9.26 -21.77
C GLU A 289 1.58 9.48 -20.49
N VAL A 290 1.77 10.65 -19.88
CA VAL A 290 0.97 11.16 -18.76
C VAL A 290 -0.11 12.09 -19.31
N TYR A 291 -1.39 11.70 -19.19
CA TYR A 291 -2.51 12.48 -19.72
C TYR A 291 -3.26 13.23 -18.62
N ILE A 292 -3.15 14.55 -18.65
CA ILE A 292 -3.68 15.47 -17.63
C ILE A 292 -5.06 15.98 -18.06
N LYS A 293 -6.11 15.52 -17.36
CA LYS A 293 -7.47 16.05 -17.51
C LYS A 293 -7.58 17.45 -16.90
N GLN A 294 -8.28 18.37 -17.56
CA GLN A 294 -8.49 19.74 -17.06
C GLN A 294 -9.09 19.79 -15.64
N ALA A 295 -10.01 18.87 -15.32
CA ALA A 295 -10.70 18.83 -14.03
C ALA A 295 -9.80 18.40 -12.85
N THR A 296 -8.58 17.91 -13.11
CA THR A 296 -7.59 17.61 -12.06
C THR A 296 -7.02 18.87 -11.42
N GLY A 297 -7.19 20.04 -12.06
CA GLY A 297 -6.58 21.30 -11.64
C GLY A 297 -5.07 21.38 -11.89
N ILE A 298 -4.46 20.34 -12.45
CA ILE A 298 -3.06 20.33 -12.85
C ILE A 298 -2.94 21.13 -14.14
N LYS A 299 -2.01 22.08 -14.17
CA LYS A 299 -1.65 22.78 -15.39
C LYS A 299 -0.53 22.02 -16.08
N PRO A 300 -0.70 21.49 -17.30
CA PRO A 300 0.43 20.87 -18.02
C PRO A 300 1.62 21.83 -18.14
N SER A 301 1.35 23.15 -18.19
CA SER A 301 2.37 24.19 -18.22
C SER A 301 3.31 24.19 -17.02
N SER A 302 2.87 23.74 -15.83
CA SER A 302 3.69 23.69 -14.62
C SER A 302 4.57 22.43 -14.52
N VAL A 303 4.41 21.48 -15.44
CA VAL A 303 5.28 20.31 -15.55
C VAL A 303 6.36 20.65 -16.57
N GLU A 304 7.53 21.01 -16.07
CA GLU A 304 8.64 21.58 -16.85
C GLU A 304 9.47 20.49 -17.54
N LYS A 305 9.73 20.67 -18.85
CA LYS A 305 10.64 19.83 -19.63
C LYS A 305 12.06 19.88 -19.06
N GLY A 306 12.76 18.75 -19.04
CA GLY A 306 14.11 18.61 -18.52
C GLY A 306 14.21 18.52 -17.00
N LYS A 307 13.07 18.42 -16.30
CA LYS A 307 13.02 18.19 -14.85
C LYS A 307 12.50 16.80 -14.58
N THR A 308 12.98 16.20 -13.49
CA THR A 308 12.51 14.91 -13.00
C THR A 308 11.27 15.10 -12.13
N TYR A 309 10.24 14.31 -12.37
CA TYR A 309 9.03 14.28 -11.55
C TYR A 309 8.68 12.85 -11.17
N ALA A 310 8.19 12.66 -9.95
CA ALA A 310 7.40 11.50 -9.59
C ALA A 310 5.93 11.82 -9.86
N ILE A 311 5.32 11.08 -10.78
CA ILE A 311 3.92 11.28 -11.19
C ILE A 311 3.11 10.06 -10.79
N THR A 312 2.08 10.27 -9.98
CA THR A 312 1.11 9.26 -9.56
C THR A 312 -0.16 9.36 -10.37
N GLY A 313 -0.79 8.24 -10.74
CA GLY A 313 -2.03 8.28 -11.50
C GLY A 313 -2.68 6.92 -11.72
N ILE A 314 -3.89 6.96 -12.28
CA ILE A 314 -4.58 5.75 -12.74
C ILE A 314 -4.07 5.36 -14.11
N VAL A 315 -3.69 4.09 -14.28
CA VAL A 315 -3.38 3.55 -15.61
C VAL A 315 -4.68 3.33 -16.38
N ALA A 316 -4.81 3.93 -17.56
CA ALA A 316 -6.01 3.81 -18.37
C ALA A 316 -5.66 3.73 -19.86
N LYS A 317 -6.49 3.01 -20.63
CA LYS A 317 -6.34 2.91 -22.09
C LYS A 317 -7.31 3.86 -22.79
N THR A 318 -6.75 4.68 -23.67
CA THR A 318 -7.48 5.56 -24.60
C THR A 318 -7.35 5.03 -26.03
N GLN A 319 -8.03 5.68 -26.98
CA GLN A 319 -7.85 5.35 -28.40
C GLN A 319 -6.41 5.56 -28.88
N SER A 320 -5.65 6.48 -28.25
CA SER A 320 -4.24 6.73 -28.54
C SER A 320 -3.28 5.90 -27.66
N GLY A 321 -3.76 4.83 -27.03
CA GLY A 321 -2.95 3.91 -26.23
C GLY A 321 -3.03 4.15 -24.73
N LEU A 322 -2.10 3.53 -24.00
CA LEU A 322 -2.01 3.55 -22.55
C LEU A 322 -1.59 4.93 -22.05
N LYS A 323 -2.17 5.37 -20.94
CA LYS A 323 -1.94 6.69 -20.33
C LYS A 323 -1.91 6.59 -18.81
N LEU A 324 -1.00 7.31 -18.20
CA LEU A 324 -1.01 7.55 -16.75
C LEU A 324 -1.84 8.82 -16.48
N MET A 325 -2.91 8.70 -15.70
CA MET A 325 -3.86 9.80 -15.47
C MET A 325 -3.77 10.29 -14.02
N PRO A 326 -3.05 11.38 -13.75
CA PRO A 326 -2.96 11.97 -12.41
C PRO A 326 -4.31 12.56 -11.98
N ARG A 327 -4.53 12.64 -10.67
CA ARG A 327 -5.83 12.98 -10.06
C ARG A 327 -5.85 14.41 -9.56
N SER A 328 -4.71 14.93 -9.11
CA SER A 328 -4.59 16.30 -8.58
C SER A 328 -3.14 16.80 -8.62
N ASN A 329 -2.92 18.06 -8.22
CA ASN A 329 -1.56 18.60 -8.10
C ASN A 329 -0.68 17.81 -7.10
N ASP A 330 -1.27 17.14 -6.11
CA ASP A 330 -0.53 16.33 -5.15
C ASP A 330 0.09 15.07 -5.78
N ASP A 331 -0.38 14.69 -6.97
CA ASP A 331 0.16 13.55 -7.71
C ASP A 331 1.36 13.93 -8.60
N VAL A 332 1.78 15.20 -8.65
CA VAL A 332 2.88 15.67 -9.52
C VAL A 332 3.97 16.31 -8.67
N ILE A 333 4.97 15.51 -8.31
CA ILE A 333 6.00 15.90 -7.34
C ILE A 333 7.34 16.06 -8.05
N ILE A 334 7.88 17.28 -8.07
CA ILE A 334 9.22 17.54 -8.62
C ILE A 334 10.30 16.86 -7.76
N GLN A 335 11.20 16.14 -8.41
CA GLN A 335 12.37 15.55 -7.79
C GLN A 335 13.56 16.51 -8.03
N ASN A 336 13.97 17.23 -6.98
CA ASN A 336 15.18 18.03 -7.07
C ASN A 336 16.38 17.09 -7.09
N GLN A 337 17.06 16.99 -8.23
CA GLN A 337 18.41 16.43 -8.22
C GLN A 337 19.26 17.29 -7.27
N ALA A 338 19.95 16.64 -6.34
CA ALA A 338 21.01 17.28 -5.59
C ALA A 338 21.95 17.96 -6.60
N ALA A 339 22.08 19.28 -6.50
CA ALA A 339 22.94 20.05 -7.37
C ALA A 339 24.35 19.42 -7.38
N ASP A 340 24.82 19.16 -8.58
CA ASP A 340 26.22 19.00 -8.97
C ASP A 340 27.25 19.29 -7.85
N VAL A 341 27.77 18.23 -7.23
CA VAL A 341 29.06 18.26 -6.54
C VAL A 341 29.95 17.21 -7.19
N GLY A 342 30.62 17.62 -8.26
CA GLY A 342 32.09 17.57 -8.34
C GLY A 342 32.77 16.20 -8.15
N LYS A 343 33.33 15.70 -9.25
CA LYS A 343 34.40 14.70 -9.35
C LYS A 343 35.43 14.71 -8.20
N VAL A 344 35.49 13.56 -7.50
CA VAL A 344 36.60 12.78 -6.86
C VAL A 344 37.69 13.46 -6.01
N LEU A 345 37.88 12.93 -4.79
CA LEU A 345 39.06 12.14 -4.34
C LEU A 345 38.91 11.72 -2.86
N GLY A 346 39.20 10.44 -2.55
CA GLY A 346 39.63 10.05 -1.19
C GLY A 346 38.72 9.08 -0.44
N GLU A 347 39.05 7.80 -0.55
CA GLU A 347 38.77 6.77 0.46
C GLU A 347 39.40 7.17 1.81
N VAL A 348 38.68 6.93 2.93
CA VAL A 348 39.14 6.32 4.19
C VAL A 348 38.05 6.50 5.27
N ALA A 349 37.47 5.36 5.63
CA ALA A 349 37.15 4.85 6.96
C ALA A 349 36.45 5.71 8.06
N VAL A 350 35.32 5.14 8.51
CA VAL A 350 35.02 4.71 9.90
C VAL A 350 34.50 5.77 10.91
N ASN A 351 33.22 5.53 11.27
CA ASN A 351 32.55 5.63 12.57
C ASN A 351 32.47 6.98 13.31
N ASN A 352 31.25 7.50 13.48
CA ASN A 352 30.53 7.62 14.77
C ASN A 352 29.37 8.61 14.63
N GLU A 353 28.14 8.11 14.74
CA GLU A 353 27.18 8.50 15.77
C GLU A 353 27.20 9.98 16.32
N TRP A 354 26.15 10.78 16.03
CA TRP A 354 25.18 11.42 16.98
C TRP A 354 24.57 12.76 16.51
N GLU A 355 23.28 12.89 16.86
CA GLU A 355 22.48 14.06 17.20
C GLU A 355 22.47 15.29 16.27
N VAL A 356 21.34 15.48 15.57
CA VAL A 356 21.02 16.75 14.90
C VAL A 356 20.59 17.79 15.94
N ALA A 357 21.54 18.61 16.38
CA ALA A 357 21.26 19.86 17.07
C ALA A 357 20.51 20.84 16.14
N SER A 358 19.41 21.41 16.64
CA SER A 358 18.55 22.35 15.91
C SER A 358 19.32 23.52 15.28
N ARG A 359 19.05 23.81 14.00
CA ARG A 359 19.71 24.84 13.20
C ARG A 359 19.41 26.25 13.74
N ASN A 360 20.38 26.87 14.42
CA ASN A 360 20.30 28.26 14.83
C ASN A 360 20.68 29.20 13.66
N LYS A 361 19.66 29.67 12.92
CA LYS A 361 19.80 30.58 11.75
C LYS A 361 20.64 31.83 12.01
N LYS A 362 20.76 32.31 13.26
CA LYS A 362 21.61 33.46 13.60
C LYS A 362 23.10 33.17 13.47
N LEU A 363 23.54 31.95 13.77
CA LEU A 363 24.96 31.58 13.72
C LEU A 363 25.43 31.43 12.25
N GLU A 364 24.58 30.89 11.38
CA GLU A 364 24.82 30.81 9.94
C GLU A 364 24.93 32.19 9.30
N LEU A 365 24.02 33.12 9.64
CA LEU A 365 24.10 34.50 9.14
C LEU A 365 25.40 35.19 9.57
N PHE A 366 25.89 34.90 10.79
CA PHE A 366 27.15 35.44 11.30
C PHE A 366 28.37 34.87 10.57
N LYS A 367 28.36 33.58 10.19
CA LYS A 367 29.41 32.97 9.36
C LYS A 367 29.47 33.58 7.95
N TYR A 368 28.32 33.81 7.31
CA TYR A 368 28.26 34.48 6.01
C TYR A 368 28.81 35.92 6.08
N LEU A 369 28.47 36.66 7.14
CA LEU A 369 29.04 38.00 7.39
C LEU A 369 30.57 37.95 7.57
N LEU A 370 31.10 36.94 8.25
CA LEU A 370 32.54 36.78 8.46
C LEU A 370 33.29 36.47 7.15
N ILE A 371 32.71 35.63 6.28
CA ILE A 371 33.27 35.29 4.96
C ILE A 371 33.30 36.53 4.05
N ILE A 372 32.23 37.33 4.06
CA ILE A 372 32.17 38.59 3.29
C ILE A 372 33.21 39.61 3.81
N ALA A 373 33.40 39.69 5.13
CA ALA A 373 34.41 40.56 5.73
C ALA A 373 35.85 40.14 5.36
N ILE A 374 36.15 38.84 5.35
CA ILE A 374 37.48 38.35 4.95
C ILE A 374 37.72 38.60 3.46
N GLY A 375 36.73 38.36 2.60
CA GLY A 375 36.84 38.62 1.17
C GLY A 375 37.09 40.09 0.84
N THR A 376 36.42 41.01 1.55
CA THR A 376 36.63 42.46 1.37
C THR A 376 38.01 42.93 1.84
N ILE A 377 38.54 42.37 2.92
CA ILE A 377 39.90 42.65 3.40
C ILE A 377 40.95 42.19 2.37
N ILE A 378 40.82 40.97 1.83
CA ILE A 378 41.74 40.43 0.82
C ILE A 378 41.71 41.29 -0.44
N LEU A 379 40.53 41.74 -0.88
CA LEU A 379 40.37 42.61 -2.04
C LEU A 379 41.06 43.96 -1.83
N LEU A 380 40.93 44.57 -0.65
CA LEU A 380 41.57 45.84 -0.30
C LEU A 380 43.10 45.71 -0.25
N ILE A 381 43.62 44.62 0.33
CA ILE A 381 45.06 44.33 0.34
C ILE A 381 45.59 44.15 -1.08
N GLY A 382 44.88 43.42 -1.94
CA GLY A 382 45.25 43.25 -3.35
C GLY A 382 45.30 44.57 -4.12
N LEU A 383 44.34 45.47 -3.87
CA LEU A 383 44.33 46.81 -4.47
C LEU A 383 45.50 47.69 -3.99
N MET A 384 45.86 47.61 -2.70
CA MET A 384 47.04 48.30 -2.16
C MET A 384 48.35 47.80 -2.77
N ILE A 385 48.52 46.48 -2.90
CA ILE A 385 49.72 45.88 -3.50
C ILE A 385 49.82 46.29 -4.98
N LYS A 386 48.72 46.25 -5.73
CA LYS A 386 48.69 46.67 -7.13
C LYS A 386 49.05 48.15 -7.30
N LYS A 387 48.58 49.02 -6.40
CA LYS A 387 48.91 50.46 -6.40
C LYS A 387 50.39 50.72 -6.12
N ASN A 388 51.00 49.98 -5.18
CA ASN A 388 52.43 50.14 -4.87
C ASN A 388 53.36 49.63 -5.98
N ILE A 389 53.01 48.53 -6.67
CA ILE A 389 53.79 48.01 -7.81
C ILE A 389 53.73 48.98 -9.01
N PHE A 390 52.60 49.68 -9.20
CA PHE A 390 52.47 50.65 -10.29
C PHE A 390 53.33 51.90 -10.06
N ASN A 391 53.42 52.37 -8.81
CA ASN A 391 54.24 53.54 -8.46
C ASN A 391 55.75 53.28 -8.44
N SER A 392 56.20 52.01 -8.35
CA SER A 392 57.63 51.67 -8.36
C SER A 392 58.21 51.47 -9.77
N ARG A 393 57.38 51.53 -10.82
CA ARG A 393 57.80 51.40 -12.23
C ARG A 393 57.87 52.73 -12.98
N SER A 394 57.61 53.84 -12.29
CA SER A 394 57.63 55.21 -12.85
C SER A 394 58.80 56.06 -12.34
N HIS A 395 59.87 55.44 -11.82
CA HIS A 395 61.11 56.12 -11.43
C HIS A 395 62.31 55.52 -12.13
#